data_AF-A0A958HGN9-F1
#
_entry.id   AF-A0A958HGN9-F1
#
_cell.length_a   1.000
_cell.length_b   1.000
_cell.length_c   1.000
_cell.angle_alpha   90.00
_cell.angle_beta   90.00
_cell.angle_gamma   90.00
#
_symmetry.space_group_name_H-M   'P 1'
#
loop_
_entity.id
_entity.type
_entity.pdbx_description
1 polymer ?
#
loop_
_entity_poly.entity_id
_entity_poly.type
_entity_poly.pdbx_seq_one_letter_code
_entity_poly.pdbx_strand_id
1 'polypeptide(L)'
;MRILFDATPLQTGHRARGIGTYTRELLRALLALDSDNDYLLVVHGGETELCRDLALSSLPARVALLSLPKPPLGRFTGFASHQAALPLLLRQQKADLFHVPGFVAAFSVPGIPWRVSQPLVVTLHDFLPLRMPELFNDKAINRIWYARQMAAARR
;
A
#
# COMPACT_ATOMS: atom_id res chain seq x y z
N MET A 1 19.11 5.65 0.60
CA MET A 1 18.09 5.89 1.65
C MET A 1 17.39 4.58 1.97
N ARG A 2 16.70 4.48 3.11
CA ARG A 2 15.83 3.35 3.42
C ARG A 2 14.37 3.70 3.14
N ILE A 3 13.79 3.08 2.12
CA ILE A 3 12.44 3.38 1.62
C ILE A 3 11.50 2.24 2.00
N LEU A 4 10.45 2.56 2.76
CA LEU A 4 9.32 1.65 2.93
C LEU A 4 8.39 1.78 1.73
N PHE A 5 7.93 0.65 1.20
CA PHE A 5 6.98 0.63 0.08
C PHE A 5 5.86 -0.35 0.37
N ASP A 6 4.60 0.09 0.25
CA ASP A 6 3.44 -0.77 0.43
C ASP A 6 3.17 -1.62 -0.83
N ALA A 7 3.65 -2.86 -0.80
CA ALA A 7 3.45 -3.85 -1.86
C ALA A 7 2.19 -4.71 -1.64
N THR A 8 1.42 -4.48 -0.57
CA THR A 8 0.22 -5.27 -0.26
C THR A 8 -0.87 -5.26 -1.34
N PRO A 9 -1.02 -4.25 -2.23
CA PRO A 9 -1.98 -4.31 -3.34
C PRO A 9 -1.81 -5.55 -4.24
N LEU A 10 -0.59 -6.09 -4.36
CA LEU A 10 -0.27 -7.33 -5.08
C LEU A 10 -0.87 -8.58 -4.41
N GLN A 11 -1.32 -8.47 -3.17
CA GLN A 11 -1.82 -9.58 -2.33
C GLN A 11 -3.28 -9.36 -1.92
N THR A 12 -4.01 -8.58 -2.73
CA THR A 12 -5.46 -8.34 -2.61
C THR A 12 -6.20 -8.80 -3.86
N GLY A 13 -7.54 -8.73 -3.84
CA GLY A 13 -8.38 -8.94 -5.04
C GLY A 13 -8.20 -7.87 -6.14
N HIS A 14 -7.28 -6.91 -5.96
CA HIS A 14 -6.90 -5.91 -6.95
C HIS A 14 -5.55 -6.22 -7.64
N ARG A 15 -4.89 -7.34 -7.30
CA ARG A 15 -3.56 -7.76 -7.80
C ARG A 15 -3.35 -7.61 -9.31
N ALA A 16 -4.37 -7.92 -10.12
CA ALA A 16 -4.28 -7.96 -11.58
C ALA A 16 -4.91 -6.75 -12.30
N ARG A 17 -5.28 -5.67 -11.59
CA ARG A 17 -5.97 -4.52 -12.19
C ARG A 17 -5.68 -3.20 -11.48
N GLY A 18 -5.78 -2.10 -12.22
CA GLY A 18 -5.65 -0.74 -11.69
C GLY A 18 -4.42 -0.63 -10.78
N ILE A 19 -4.66 -0.34 -9.50
CA ILE A 19 -3.62 -0.26 -8.46
C ILE A 19 -2.67 -1.46 -8.43
N GLY A 20 -3.13 -2.70 -8.55
CA GLY A 20 -2.24 -3.86 -8.48
C GLY A 20 -1.28 -3.95 -9.67
N THR A 21 -1.77 -3.63 -10.88
CA THR A 21 -0.91 -3.55 -12.07
C THR A 21 0.08 -2.40 -11.93
N TYR A 22 -0.38 -1.22 -11.51
CA TYR A 22 0.51 -0.08 -11.28
C TYR A 22 1.61 -0.40 -10.26
N THR A 23 1.23 -0.95 -9.10
CA THR A 23 2.17 -1.34 -8.04
C THR A 23 3.22 -2.32 -8.55
N ARG A 24 2.81 -3.32 -9.34
CA ARG A 24 3.72 -4.33 -9.90
C ARG A 24 4.74 -3.71 -10.84
N GLU A 25 4.27 -2.95 -11.83
CA GLU A 25 5.18 -2.39 -12.84
C GLU A 25 6.08 -1.30 -12.26
N LEU A 26 5.55 -0.47 -11.35
CA LEU A 26 6.36 0.52 -10.63
C LEU A 26 7.46 -0.16 -9.81
N LEU A 27 7.10 -1.16 -9.01
CA LEU A 27 8.06 -1.82 -8.15
C LEU A 27 9.11 -2.58 -8.98
N ARG A 28 8.70 -3.26 -10.06
CA ARG A 28 9.65 -3.89 -11.00
C ARG A 28 10.63 -2.88 -11.58
N ALA A 29 10.14 -1.73 -12.05
CA ALA A 29 11.00 -0.68 -12.61
C ALA A 29 11.96 -0.09 -11.57
N LEU A 30 11.47 0.21 -10.36
CA LEU A 30 12.30 0.70 -9.26
C LEU A 30 13.42 -0.28 -8.93
N LEU A 31 13.08 -1.57 -8.73
CA LEU A 31 14.07 -2.58 -8.37
C LEU A 31 15.06 -2.92 -9.50
N ALA A 32 14.73 -2.60 -10.75
CA ALA A 32 15.61 -2.79 -11.89
C ALA A 32 16.54 -1.58 -12.15
N LEU A 33 16.09 -0.37 -11.83
CA LEU A 33 16.80 0.87 -12.16
C LEU A 33 17.58 1.48 -10.98
N ASP A 34 17.10 1.27 -9.75
CA ASP A 34 17.67 1.90 -8.56
C ASP A 34 18.64 0.95 -7.84
N SER A 35 19.89 1.38 -7.72
CA SER A 35 20.95 0.67 -7.00
C SER A 35 21.35 1.32 -5.69
N ASP A 36 20.80 2.49 -5.37
CA ASP A 36 21.33 3.39 -4.34
C ASP A 36 20.50 3.35 -3.04
N ASN A 37 19.26 2.88 -3.13
CA ASN A 37 18.35 2.80 -1.99
C ASN A 37 18.12 1.35 -1.51
N ASP A 38 17.87 1.22 -0.21
CA ASP A 38 17.43 -0.01 0.43
C ASP A 38 15.90 0.02 0.57
N TYR A 39 15.25 -1.02 0.07
CA TYR A 39 13.79 -1.11 0.06
C TYR A 39 13.31 -2.08 1.14
N LEU A 40 12.34 -1.63 1.94
CA LEU A 40 11.62 -2.48 2.88
C LEU A 40 10.15 -2.59 2.42
N LEU A 41 9.81 -3.74 1.84
CA LEU A 41 8.51 -3.95 1.20
C LEU A 41 7.50 -4.51 2.20
N VAL A 42 6.40 -3.77 2.39
CA VAL A 42 5.29 -4.23 3.24
C VAL A 42 4.47 -5.26 2.46
N VAL A 43 4.32 -6.45 3.01
CA VAL A 43 3.64 -7.59 2.36
C VAL A 43 2.81 -8.38 3.36
N HIS A 44 1.72 -9.01 2.92
CA HIS A 44 0.96 -9.99 3.70
C HIS A 44 1.50 -11.42 3.62
N GLY A 45 2.27 -11.71 2.57
CA GLY A 45 2.85 -13.03 2.28
C GLY A 45 4.37 -13.03 2.33
N GLY A 46 4.99 -14.07 1.80
CA GLY A 46 6.43 -14.23 1.79
C GLY A 46 7.07 -13.73 0.49
N GLU A 47 8.38 -13.94 0.43
CA GLU A 47 9.21 -13.64 -0.74
C GLU A 47 8.75 -14.40 -1.99
N THR A 48 8.42 -15.67 -1.85
CA THR A 48 8.02 -16.53 -2.98
C THR A 48 6.82 -15.97 -3.75
N GLU A 49 5.77 -15.52 -3.06
CA GLU A 49 4.60 -14.94 -3.72
C GLU A 49 4.92 -13.60 -4.40
N LEU A 50 5.74 -12.76 -3.75
CA LEU A 50 6.13 -11.47 -4.28
C LEU A 50 7.02 -11.61 -5.51
N CYS A 51 8.03 -12.48 -5.45
CA CYS A 51 8.89 -12.79 -6.59
C CYS A 51 8.06 -13.30 -7.78
N ARG A 52 7.07 -14.16 -7.55
CA ARG A 52 6.15 -14.60 -8.60
C ARG A 52 5.38 -13.42 -9.21
N ASP A 53 4.89 -12.50 -8.39
CA ASP A 53 4.19 -11.30 -8.85
C ASP A 53 5.05 -10.37 -9.70
N LEU A 54 6.30 -10.20 -9.29
CA LEU A 54 7.26 -9.33 -9.98
C LEU A 54 7.98 -10.06 -11.13
N ALA A 55 7.70 -11.35 -11.34
CA ALA A 55 8.46 -12.29 -12.17
C ALA A 55 9.99 -12.18 -11.96
N LEU A 56 10.39 -12.21 -10.69
CA LEU A 56 11.79 -12.26 -10.26
C LEU A 56 12.12 -13.69 -9.82
N SER A 57 13.38 -14.09 -10.02
CA SER A 57 13.90 -15.36 -9.49
C SER A 57 14.13 -15.30 -7.97
N SER A 58 14.58 -14.15 -7.49
CA SER A 58 14.85 -13.85 -6.08
C SER A 58 14.79 -12.34 -5.87
N LEU A 59 14.62 -11.90 -4.61
CA LEU A 59 14.72 -10.48 -4.31
C LEU A 59 16.17 -9.98 -4.47
N PRO A 60 16.39 -8.74 -4.94
CA PRO A 60 17.71 -8.11 -4.91
C PRO A 60 18.23 -7.96 -3.47
N ALA A 61 19.56 -7.94 -3.30
CA ALA A 61 20.20 -7.91 -1.97
C ALA A 61 19.79 -6.72 -1.07
N ARG A 62 19.42 -5.59 -1.68
CA ARG A 62 18.97 -4.37 -0.99
C ARG A 62 17.47 -4.32 -0.71
N VAL A 63 16.77 -5.43 -0.94
CA VAL A 63 15.33 -5.54 -0.72
C VAL A 63 15.08 -6.48 0.45
N ALA A 64 14.40 -5.98 1.47
CA ALA A 64 13.92 -6.74 2.60
C ALA A 64 12.39 -6.70 2.67
N LEU A 65 11.82 -7.69 3.36
CA LEU A 65 10.38 -7.78 3.56
C LEU A 65 9.97 -7.38 4.98
N LEU A 66 8.88 -6.64 5.08
CA LEU A 66 8.17 -6.37 6.33
C LEU A 66 6.81 -7.06 6.26
N SER A 67 6.67 -8.15 7.01
CA SER A 67 5.43 -8.91 7.07
C SER A 67 4.36 -8.15 7.87
N LEU A 68 3.24 -7.87 7.21
CA LEU A 68 2.06 -7.22 7.77
C LEU A 68 0.97 -8.28 8.03
N PRO A 69 0.56 -8.49 9.29
CA PRO A 69 -0.50 -9.42 9.63
C PRO A 69 -1.80 -9.13 8.87
N LYS A 70 -2.42 -10.19 8.33
CA LYS A 70 -3.71 -10.16 7.64
C LYS A 70 -4.74 -11.00 8.39
N PRO A 71 -5.28 -10.50 9.52
CA PRO A 71 -6.19 -11.30 10.35
C PRO A 71 -7.49 -11.60 9.60
N PRO A 72 -8.08 -12.81 9.72
CA PRO A 72 -9.24 -13.24 8.95
C PRO A 72 -10.57 -12.68 9.51
N LEU A 73 -10.68 -11.35 9.61
CA LEU A 73 -11.84 -10.61 10.16
C LEU A 73 -12.85 -10.17 9.07
N GLY A 74 -12.85 -10.85 7.92
CA GLY A 74 -13.73 -10.53 6.80
C GLY A 74 -13.56 -9.08 6.30
N ARG A 75 -14.64 -8.30 6.29
CA ARG A 75 -14.63 -6.90 5.81
C ARG A 75 -13.75 -5.97 6.67
N PHE A 76 -13.41 -6.37 7.89
CA PHE A 76 -12.54 -5.60 8.80
C PHE A 76 -11.06 -5.96 8.66
N THR A 77 -10.68 -6.96 7.86
CA THR A 77 -9.29 -7.35 7.65
C THR A 77 -8.43 -6.19 7.15
N GLY A 78 -8.90 -5.42 6.17
CA GLY A 78 -8.20 -4.24 5.64
C GLY A 78 -7.97 -3.18 6.73
N PHE A 79 -8.99 -2.95 7.56
CA PHE A 79 -8.89 -2.02 8.68
C PHE A 79 -7.88 -2.48 9.74
N ALA A 80 -8.01 -3.71 10.24
CA ALA A 80 -7.12 -4.24 11.29
C ALA A 80 -5.65 -4.29 10.84
N SER A 81 -5.40 -4.68 9.58
CA SER A 81 -4.05 -4.68 9.02
C SER A 81 -3.50 -3.26 8.85
N HIS A 82 -4.16 -2.39 8.09
CA HIS A 82 -3.57 -1.12 7.65
C HIS A 82 -3.79 0.05 8.61
N GLN A 83 -4.79 -0.02 9.48
CA GLN A 83 -5.10 1.06 10.43
C GLN A 83 -4.66 0.77 11.86
N ALA A 84 -4.39 -0.50 12.21
CA ALA A 84 -3.87 -0.88 13.51
C ALA A 84 -2.46 -1.48 13.44
N ALA A 85 -2.27 -2.62 12.76
CA ALA A 85 -0.98 -3.31 12.75
C ALA A 85 0.12 -2.50 12.03
N LEU A 86 -0.18 -1.96 10.85
CA LEU A 86 0.80 -1.24 10.03
C LEU A 86 1.38 -0.02 10.75
N PRO A 87 0.61 0.91 11.36
CA PRO A 87 1.18 2.01 12.14
C PRO A 87 2.14 1.58 13.25
N LEU A 88 1.89 0.43 13.90
CA LEU A 88 2.77 -0.10 14.94
C LEU A 88 4.08 -0.61 14.35
N LEU A 89 4.01 -1.33 13.23
CA LEU A 89 5.19 -1.80 12.52
C LEU A 89 6.03 -0.64 11.98
N LEU A 90 5.38 0.36 11.36
CA LEU A 90 6.05 1.54 10.80
C LEU A 90 6.86 2.28 11.86
N ARG A 91 6.32 2.43 13.09
CA ARG A 91 7.03 3.10 14.20
C ARG A 91 8.32 2.41 14.63
N GLN A 92 8.44 1.11 14.36
CA GLN A 92 9.63 0.33 14.69
C GLN A 92 10.71 0.43 13.60
N GLN A 93 10.39 1.02 12.44
CA GLN A 93 11.31 1.13 11.32
C GLN A 93 11.94 2.53 11.23
N LYS A 94 13.27 2.57 11.19
CA LYS A 94 14.03 3.76 10.83
C LYS A 94 14.13 3.85 9.31
N ALA A 95 13.13 4.44 8.67
CA ALA A 95 13.06 4.65 7.24
C ALA A 95 12.89 6.13 6.91
N ASP A 96 13.46 6.57 5.80
CA ASP A 96 13.49 7.96 5.37
C ASP A 96 12.20 8.36 4.65
N LEU A 97 11.48 7.37 4.11
CA LEU A 97 10.27 7.56 3.32
C LEU A 97 9.35 6.34 3.45
N PHE A 98 8.05 6.58 3.42
CA PHE A 98 7.05 5.54 3.16
C PHE A 98 6.22 5.88 1.93
N HIS A 99 6.22 5.00 0.93
CA HIS A 99 5.41 5.13 -0.26
C HIS A 99 4.19 4.19 -0.20
N VAL A 100 3.00 4.78 -0.23
CA VAL A 100 1.73 4.08 -0.39
C VAL A 100 1.25 4.26 -1.84
N PRO A 101 1.28 3.22 -2.69
CA PRO A 101 0.87 3.34 -4.09
C PRO A 101 -0.66 3.35 -4.25
N GLY A 102 -1.41 3.54 -3.16
CA GLY A 102 -2.85 3.32 -3.11
C GLY A 102 -3.62 4.36 -2.33
N PHE A 103 -4.38 5.16 -3.06
CA PHE A 103 -5.49 5.94 -2.54
C PHE A 103 -6.80 5.20 -2.85
N VAL A 104 -7.56 4.76 -1.82
CA VAL A 104 -8.77 3.95 -2.02
C VAL A 104 -9.98 4.52 -1.27
N ALA A 105 -11.11 4.63 -1.97
CA ALA A 105 -12.37 5.15 -1.44
C ALA A 105 -13.22 4.12 -0.68
N ALA A 106 -12.97 2.82 -0.87
CA ALA A 106 -13.73 1.75 -0.24
C ALA A 106 -13.18 1.40 1.15
N PHE A 107 -14.03 1.46 2.18
CA PHE A 107 -13.64 1.17 3.58
C PHE A 107 -13.02 -0.22 3.79
N SER A 108 -13.47 -1.22 3.04
CA SER A 108 -13.00 -2.61 3.19
C SER A 108 -11.64 -2.87 2.52
N VAL A 109 -11.06 -1.88 1.86
CA VAL A 109 -9.80 -2.02 1.14
C VAL A 109 -8.71 -1.27 1.92
N PRO A 110 -7.52 -1.87 2.08
CA PRO A 110 -6.32 -1.16 2.51
C PRO A 110 -6.15 0.21 1.86
N GLY A 111 -5.70 1.18 2.64
CA GLY A 111 -5.37 2.51 2.17
C GLY A 111 -4.35 3.15 3.10
N ILE A 112 -4.06 4.43 2.86
CA ILE A 112 -3.18 5.27 3.69
C ILE A 112 -3.47 5.07 5.19
N PRO A 113 -2.47 4.64 5.99
CA PRO A 113 -2.63 4.51 7.43
C PRO A 113 -2.91 5.86 8.10
N TRP A 114 -3.75 5.87 9.13
CA TRP A 114 -4.05 7.12 9.88
C TRP A 114 -2.85 7.74 10.60
N ARG A 115 -1.81 6.93 10.84
CA ARG A 115 -0.57 7.34 11.48
C ARG A 115 0.59 6.70 10.72
N VAL A 116 1.44 7.56 10.19
CA VAL A 116 2.71 7.22 9.56
C VAL A 116 3.77 8.05 10.29
N SER A 117 4.88 7.42 10.68
CA SER A 117 5.98 8.10 11.39
C SER A 117 7.03 8.67 10.44
N GLN A 118 7.02 8.22 9.19
CA GLN A 118 7.93 8.62 8.12
C GLN A 118 7.31 9.74 7.27
N PRO A 119 8.13 10.53 6.57
CA PRO A 119 7.68 11.27 5.40
C PRO A 119 6.91 10.36 4.44
N LEU A 120 5.76 10.83 3.93
CA LEU A 120 4.80 10.02 3.21
C LEU A 120 4.72 10.44 1.73
N VAL A 121 4.82 9.47 0.83
CA VAL A 121 4.47 9.62 -0.59
C VAL A 121 3.23 8.79 -0.87
N VAL A 122 2.25 9.38 -1.53
CA VAL A 122 1.01 8.71 -1.91
C VAL A 122 0.83 8.82 -3.41
N THR A 123 0.55 7.70 -4.08
CA THR A 123 0.06 7.73 -5.47
C THR A 123 -1.46 7.83 -5.48
N LEU A 124 -1.97 8.91 -6.08
CA LEU A 124 -3.38 9.09 -6.39
C LEU A 124 -3.61 8.69 -7.85
N HIS A 125 -4.46 7.70 -8.08
CA HIS A 125 -4.74 7.17 -9.44
C HIS A 125 -5.76 7.99 -10.20
N ASP A 126 -6.78 8.49 -9.51
CA ASP A 126 -7.83 9.31 -10.08
C ASP A 126 -8.50 10.18 -9.01
N PHE A 127 -9.28 11.15 -9.48
CA PHE A 127 -10.15 11.99 -8.66
C PHE A 127 -11.63 11.67 -8.90
N LEU A 128 -11.93 10.47 -9.43
CA LEU A 128 -13.30 10.08 -9.77
C LEU A 128 -14.24 10.23 -8.56
N PRO A 129 -13.87 9.79 -7.34
CA PRO A 129 -14.77 9.93 -6.19
C PRO A 129 -15.04 11.38 -5.77
N LEU A 130 -14.22 12.35 -6.20
CA LEU A 130 -14.45 13.78 -5.95
C LEU A 130 -15.29 14.46 -7.03
N ARG A 131 -15.15 14.02 -8.29
CA ARG A 131 -15.77 14.68 -9.45
C ARG A 131 -17.08 14.05 -9.86
N MET A 132 -17.21 12.73 -9.68
CA MET A 132 -18.37 11.92 -10.09
C MET A 132 -18.70 10.89 -9.00
N PRO A 133 -19.06 11.32 -7.77
CA PRO A 133 -19.34 10.42 -6.64
C PRO A 133 -20.45 9.41 -6.92
N GLU A 134 -21.40 9.74 -7.81
CA GLU A 134 -22.51 8.88 -8.26
C GLU A 134 -22.06 7.62 -8.99
N LEU A 135 -20.86 7.62 -9.59
CA LEU A 135 -20.28 6.45 -10.24
C LEU A 135 -19.59 5.50 -9.25
N PHE A 136 -19.37 5.96 -8.02
CA PHE A 136 -18.87 5.13 -6.93
C PHE A 136 -20.05 4.55 -6.16
N ASN A 137 -19.89 3.38 -5.53
CA ASN A 137 -20.93 2.78 -4.69
C ASN A 137 -21.19 3.68 -3.48
N ASP A 138 -22.11 4.63 -3.66
CA ASP A 138 -22.22 5.91 -2.97
C ASP A 138 -22.82 5.81 -1.57
N LYS A 139 -22.17 4.99 -0.75
CA LYS A 139 -22.52 4.80 0.64
C LYS A 139 -21.87 5.90 1.47
N ALA A 140 -22.60 6.46 2.42
CA ALA A 140 -22.09 7.48 3.34
C ALA A 140 -20.75 7.07 4.00
N ILE A 141 -20.59 5.79 4.36
CA ILE A 141 -19.34 5.26 4.93
C ILE A 141 -18.14 5.41 3.99
N ASN A 142 -18.31 5.22 2.68
CA ASN A 142 -17.25 5.36 1.70
C ASN A 142 -16.89 6.84 1.49
N ARG A 143 -17.87 7.75 1.53
CA ARG A 143 -17.58 9.21 1.48
C ARG A 143 -16.78 9.67 2.69
N ILE A 144 -17.20 9.25 3.90
CA ILE A 144 -16.49 9.56 5.14
C ILE A 144 -15.08 8.98 5.10
N TRP A 145 -14.95 7.72 4.66
CA TRP A 145 -13.65 7.08 4.51
C TRP A 145 -12.76 7.83 3.52
N TYR A 146 -13.27 8.16 2.33
CA TYR A 146 -12.54 8.93 1.33
C TYR A 146 -12.05 10.28 1.86
N ALA A 147 -12.91 11.03 2.56
CA ALA A 147 -12.53 12.31 3.17
C ALA A 147 -11.39 12.13 4.20
N ARG A 148 -11.41 11.04 4.99
CA ARG A 148 -10.33 10.71 5.91
C ARG A 148 -9.03 10.35 5.17
N GLN A 149 -9.11 9.59 4.08
CA GLN A 149 -7.96 9.28 3.23
C GLN A 149 -7.35 10.54 2.62
N MET A 150 -8.17 11.48 2.16
CA MET A 150 -7.72 12.79 1.66
C MET A 150 -7.00 13.58 2.75
N ALA A 151 -7.54 13.60 3.97
CA ALA A 151 -6.89 14.27 5.09
C ALA A 151 -5.56 13.61 5.48
N ALA A 152 -5.46 12.29 5.37
CA ALA A 152 -4.21 11.56 5.62
C ALA A 152 -3.16 11.81 4.53
N ALA A 153 -3.57 11.91 3.26
CA ALA A 153 -2.67 12.17 2.13
C ALA A 153 -2.05 13.58 2.11
N ARG A 154 -2.62 14.53 2.88
CA ARG A 154 -2.16 15.93 2.94
C ARG A 154 -1.12 16.19 4.03
N ARG A 155 -0.79 15.19 4.84
CA ARG A 155 0.19 15.28 5.94
C ARG A 155 1.57 14.98 5.42
#